data_AF-A0A8T3RI74-F1
#
_entry.id   AF-A0A8T3RI74-F1
#
_cell.length_a   1.000
_cell.length_b   1.000
_cell.length_c   1.000
_cell.angle_alpha   90.00
_cell.angle_beta   90.00
_cell.angle_gamma   90.00
#
_symmetry.space_group_name_H-M   'P 1'
#
loop_
_entity.id
_entity.type
_entity.pdbx_description
1 polymer ?
#
loop_
_entity_poly.entity_id
_entity_poly.type
_entity_poly.pdbx_seq_one_letter_code
_entity_poly.pdbx_strand_id
1 'polypeptide(L)' 'VLLRAAAGVTVLDEPAPGGYPTAVTDAAGRDAVYVGRIREDISHPRGLNLWVVSDNLRKGAALNSIQIAEMLVKSYL' A
#
# COMPACT_ATOMS: atom_id res chain seq x y z
N VAL A 1 3.98 -6.22 12.07
CA VAL A 1 4.57 -4.98 12.63
C VAL A 1 5.20 -4.11 11.55
N LEU A 2 6.06 -4.65 10.67
CA LEU A 2 6.75 -3.88 9.62
C LEU A 2 5.82 -3.05 8.71
N LEU A 3 4.88 -3.68 8.01
CA LEU A 3 3.98 -2.98 7.08
C LEU A 3 3.10 -1.92 7.74
N ARG A 4 2.67 -2.15 8.99
CA ARG A 4 1.87 -1.18 9.76
C ARG A 4 2.68 0.07 10.16
N ALA A 5 4.00 -0.03 10.21
CA ALA A 5 4.90 1.07 10.56
C ALA A 5 5.45 1.81 9.32
N ALA A 6 5.27 1.26 8.13
CA ALA A 6 5.75 1.86 6.89
C ALA A 6 4.91 3.09 6.51
N ALA A 7 5.56 4.24 6.32
CA ALA A 7 4.87 5.48 5.96
C ALA A 7 4.12 5.33 4.61
N GLY A 8 2.87 5.78 4.57
CA GLY A 8 2.02 5.69 3.39
C GLY A 8 1.40 4.31 3.13
N VAL A 9 1.66 3.31 4.00
CA VAL A 9 1.05 1.98 3.94
C VAL A 9 -0.04 1.85 4.99
N THR A 10 -1.20 1.35 4.60
CA THR A 10 -2.31 1.02 5.50
C THR A 10 -2.61 -0.48 5.40
N VAL A 11 -2.57 -1.20 6.52
CA VAL A 11 -2.88 -2.63 6.55
C VAL A 11 -4.35 -2.85 6.91
N LEU A 12 -5.11 -3.37 5.96
CA LEU A 12 -6.49 -3.85 6.12
C LEU A 12 -6.49 -5.37 5.95
N ASP A 13 -6.47 -6.09 7.06
CA ASP A 13 -6.34 -7.55 7.05
C ASP A 13 -7.02 -8.16 8.28
N GLU A 14 -8.34 -8.29 8.19
CA GLU A 14 -9.18 -8.90 9.20
C GLU A 14 -9.74 -10.23 8.69
N PRO A 15 -9.83 -11.27 9.54
CA PRO A 15 -10.39 -12.57 9.17
C PRO A 15 -11.93 -12.53 9.18
N ALA A 16 -12.51 -11.56 8.47
CA ALA A 16 -13.94 -11.33 8.35
C ALA A 16 -14.31 -10.96 6.89
N PRO A 17 -15.56 -11.16 6.47
CA PRO A 17 -16.03 -10.71 5.16
C PRO A 17 -15.77 -9.21 4.96
N GLY A 18 -15.11 -8.84 3.87
CA GLY A 18 -14.74 -7.45 3.58
C GLY A 18 -13.54 -6.93 4.38
N GLY A 19 -12.88 -7.76 5.20
CA GLY A 19 -11.70 -7.41 5.97
C GLY A 19 -10.41 -7.20 5.16
N TYR A 20 -10.50 -6.88 3.87
CA TYR A 20 -9.36 -6.71 2.97
C TYR A 20 -9.62 -5.56 1.98
N PRO A 21 -8.58 -4.90 1.46
CA PRO A 21 -8.78 -3.69 0.67
C PRO A 21 -9.32 -3.98 -0.72
N THR A 22 -10.15 -3.08 -1.25
CA THR A 22 -10.59 -3.11 -2.65
C THR A 22 -10.27 -1.81 -3.39
N ALA A 23 -10.16 -1.89 -4.72
CA ALA A 23 -9.78 -0.76 -5.56
C ALA A 23 -10.79 0.39 -5.50
N VAL A 24 -12.08 0.06 -5.48
CA VAL A 24 -13.16 1.04 -5.57
C VAL A 24 -13.43 1.67 -4.20
N THR A 25 -13.53 0.87 -3.15
CA THR A 25 -13.96 1.38 -1.82
C THR A 25 -12.81 1.98 -1.02
N ASP A 26 -11.62 1.41 -1.14
CA ASP A 26 -10.50 1.76 -0.25
C ASP A 26 -9.44 2.61 -0.94
N ALA A 27 -9.14 2.34 -2.21
CA ALA A 27 -7.99 2.95 -2.86
C ALA A 27 -8.32 4.20 -3.69
N ALA A 28 -9.38 4.18 -4.49
CA ALA A 28 -9.72 5.27 -5.41
C ALA A 28 -9.83 6.63 -4.69
N GLY A 29 -9.12 7.62 -5.22
CA GLY A 29 -9.08 8.98 -4.69
C GLY A 29 -8.27 9.15 -3.40
N ARG A 30 -7.62 8.10 -2.87
CA ARG A 30 -6.84 8.16 -1.63
C ARG A 30 -5.34 8.10 -1.89
N ASP A 31 -4.57 8.61 -0.93
CA ASP A 31 -3.10 8.72 -1.01
C ASP A 31 -2.36 7.45 -0.53
N ALA A 32 -3.03 6.61 0.27
CA ALA A 32 -2.42 5.45 0.89
C ALA A 32 -2.33 4.25 -0.06
N VAL A 33 -1.29 3.44 0.13
CA VAL A 33 -1.21 2.08 -0.42
C VAL A 33 -1.81 1.13 0.60
N TYR A 34 -2.81 0.36 0.20
CA TYR A 34 -3.48 -0.60 1.07
C TYR A 34 -2.93 -2.00 0.85
N VAL A 35 -2.68 -2.72 1.96
CA VAL A 35 -2.18 -4.09 1.93
C VAL A 35 -3.06 -4.98 2.81
N GLY A 36 -3.44 -6.15 2.29
CA GLY A 36 -4.22 -7.15 3.02
C GLY A 36 -3.98 -8.56 2.52
N ARG A 37 -4.79 -9.52 3.00
CA ARG A 37 -4.70 -10.94 2.68
C ARG A 37 -3.29 -11.52 2.93
N ILE A 38 -2.62 -11.04 3.96
CA ILE A 38 -1.22 -11.36 4.26
C ILE A 38 -1.18 -12.78 4.83
N ARG A 39 -0.50 -13.68 4.12
CA ARG A 39 -0.39 -15.08 4.54
C ARG A 39 0.84 -15.75 3.95
N GLU A 40 1.34 -16.75 4.64
CA GLU A 40 2.39 -17.62 4.12
C GLU A 40 1.94 -18.33 2.85
N ASP A 41 2.89 -18.58 1.96
CA ASP A 41 2.65 -19.38 0.78
C ASP A 41 2.54 -20.88 1.14
N ILE A 42 1.69 -21.60 0.40
CA ILE A 42 1.46 -23.03 0.64
C ILE A 42 2.51 -23.94 -0.02
N SER A 43 3.32 -23.40 -0.92
CA SER A 43 4.27 -24.16 -1.75
C SER A 43 5.73 -23.89 -1.44
N HIS A 44 6.05 -22.75 -0.81
CA HIS A 44 7.42 -22.36 -0.49
C HIS A 44 7.57 -21.91 0.97
N PRO A 45 8.54 -22.46 1.74
CA PRO A 45 8.70 -22.18 3.18
C PRO A 45 9.10 -20.74 3.51
N ARG A 46 9.44 -19.93 2.50
CA ARG A 46 9.74 -18.49 2.63
C ARG A 46 8.86 -17.62 1.73
N GLY A 47 7.79 -18.19 1.19
CA GLY A 47 6.85 -17.46 0.34
C GLY A 47 5.84 -16.69 1.17
N LEU A 48 5.46 -15.51 0.69
CA LEU A 48 4.44 -14.67 1.31
C LEU A 48 3.51 -14.12 0.23
N ASN A 49 2.22 -14.30 0.43
CA ASN A 49 1.18 -13.78 -0.44
C ASN A 49 0.60 -12.49 0.15
N LEU A 50 0.41 -11.49 -0.71
CA LEU A 50 -0.14 -10.18 -0.36
C LEU A 50 -1.21 -9.79 -1.39
N TRP A 51 -2.16 -8.99 -0.97
CA TRP A 51 -3.08 -8.26 -1.83
C TRP A 51 -2.83 -6.77 -1.64
N VAL A 52 -2.40 -6.08 -2.71
CA VAL A 52 -1.95 -4.69 -2.66
C VAL A 52 -2.78 -3.85 -3.62
N VAL A 53 -3.34 -2.75 -3.13
CA VAL A 53 -4.23 -1.89 -3.90
C VAL A 53 -3.93 -0.42 -3.60
N SER A 54 -3.94 0.40 -4.64
CA SER A 54 -3.71 1.85 -4.56
C SER A 54 -4.39 2.54 -5.74
N ASP A 55 -4.68 3.84 -5.61
CA ASP A 55 -5.04 4.66 -6.77
C ASP A 55 -3.81 4.81 -7.68
N ASN A 56 -3.93 4.39 -8.93
CA ASN A 56 -2.84 4.35 -9.90
C ASN A 56 -2.51 5.72 -10.49
N LEU A 57 -3.49 6.61 -10.64
CA LEU A 57 -3.24 7.97 -11.17
C LEU A 57 -2.73 8.89 -10.07
N ARG A 58 -3.23 8.72 -8.85
CA ARG A 58 -2.88 9.56 -7.70
C ARG A 58 -1.60 9.08 -7.05
N LYS A 59 -1.63 8.04 -6.21
CA LYS A 59 -0.43 7.54 -5.53
C LYS A 59 0.54 6.86 -6.49
N GLY A 60 0.04 6.15 -7.50
CA GLY A 60 0.87 5.48 -8.51
C GLY A 60 1.60 6.40 -9.48
N ALA A 61 1.19 7.67 -9.60
CA ALA A 61 1.82 8.64 -10.49
C ALA A 61 1.97 10.03 -9.86
N ALA A 62 0.88 10.80 -9.76
CA ALA A 62 0.94 12.23 -9.44
C ALA A 62 1.57 12.52 -8.06
N LEU A 63 1.06 11.91 -6.99
CA LEU A 63 1.56 12.11 -5.64
C LEU A 63 2.99 11.59 -5.49
N ASN A 64 3.34 10.46 -6.10
CA ASN A 64 4.70 9.96 -6.04
C ASN A 64 5.69 10.93 -6.69
N SER A 65 5.34 11.51 -7.84
CA SER A 65 6.15 12.54 -8.51
C SER A 65 6.34 13.78 -7.64
N ILE A 66 5.27 14.27 -6.98
CA ILE A 66 5.37 15.42 -6.07
C ILE A 66 6.23 15.09 -4.84
N GLN A 67 6.04 13.92 -4.21
CA GLN A 67 6.83 13.50 -3.06
C GLN A 67 8.33 13.39 -3.38
N ILE A 68 8.68 12.91 -4.58
CA ILE A 68 10.07 12.91 -5.05
C ILE A 68 10.58 14.35 -5.20
N ALA A 69 9.80 15.25 -5.82
CA ALA A 69 10.19 16.65 -5.96
C ALA A 69 10.38 17.34 -4.60
N GLU A 70 9.49 17.12 -3.64
CA GLU A 70 9.61 17.62 -2.26
C GLU A 70 10.90 17.13 -1.59
N MET A 71 11.24 15.85 -1.79
CA MET A 71 12.47 15.28 -1.25
C MET A 71 13.72 15.88 -1.90
N LEU A 72 13.68 16.13 -3.21
CA LEU A 72 14.77 16.78 -3.93
C LEU A 72 15.01 18.19 -3.41
N VAL A 73 13.95 18.99 -3.26
CA VAL A 73 14.03 20.33 -2.67
C VAL A 73 14.61 20.25 -1.26
N LYS A 74 14.07 19.39 -0.40
CA LYS A 74 14.52 19.28 1.00
C LYS A 74 16.00 18.86 1.15
N SER A 75 16.50 18.04 0.23
CA SER A 75 17.81 17.38 0.40
C SER A 75 18.93 18.02 -0.42
N TYR A 76 18.60 18.80 -1.46
CA TYR A 76 19.57 19.28 -2.44
C TYR A 76 19.39 20.74 -2.87
N LEU A 77 18.35 21.44 -2.40
CA LEU A 77 18.12 22.87 -2.67
C LEU A 77 18.00 23.64 -1.36
#